data_AF-I4D3U6-F1
#
_entry.id   AF-I4D3U6-F1
#
_cell.length_a   1.000
_cell.length_b   1.000
_cell.length_c   1.000
_cell.angle_alpha   90.00
_cell.angle_beta   90.00
_cell.angle_gamma   90.00
#
_symmetry.space_group_name_H-M   'P 1'
#
loop_
_entity.id
_entity.type
_entity.pdbx_description
1 polymer ?
#
loop_
_entity_poly.entity_id
_entity_poly.type
_entity_poly.pdbx_seq_one_letter_code
_entity_poly.pdbx_strand_id
1 'polypeptide(L)'
;MTTEELNAKLQIVSMKGKRFKCPGGYCEFDRGFAFFVPGLGYLAFTDSKEIPYMPQGGREALESILEAGGMLDYETIIFIQEMNP
;
A
#
# COMPACT_ATOMS: atom_id res chain seq x y z
N MET A 1 -12.89 12.65 -4.73
CA MET A 1 -12.57 11.33 -5.27
C MET A 1 -13.39 10.34 -4.47
N THR A 2 -14.19 9.51 -5.11
CA THR A 2 -15.02 8.50 -4.42
C THR A 2 -14.19 7.26 -4.09
N THR A 3 -14.69 6.40 -3.21
CA THR A 3 -14.09 5.08 -2.93
C THR A 3 -13.94 4.26 -4.21
N GLU A 4 -14.97 4.22 -5.06
CA GLU A 4 -14.97 3.48 -6.32
C GLU A 4 -13.88 3.97 -7.28
N GLU A 5 -13.71 5.29 -7.40
CA GLU A 5 -12.66 5.90 -8.24
C GLU A 5 -11.25 5.57 -7.74
N LEU A 6 -11.07 5.41 -6.43
CA LEU A 6 -9.79 5.01 -5.84
C LEU A 6 -9.54 3.51 -5.99
N ASN A 7 -10.56 2.67 -5.74
CA ASN A 7 -10.46 1.22 -5.93
C ASN A 7 -10.08 0.86 -7.37
N ALA A 8 -10.65 1.56 -8.37
CA ALA A 8 -10.32 1.38 -9.78
C ALA A 8 -8.84 1.69 -10.13
N LYS A 9 -8.11 2.41 -9.26
CA LYS A 9 -6.70 2.78 -9.46
C LYS A 9 -5.73 1.95 -8.61
N LEU A 10 -6.22 1.03 -7.78
CA LEU A 10 -5.36 0.17 -6.97
C LEU A 10 -4.53 -0.74 -7.87
N GLN A 11 -3.21 -0.73 -7.65
CA GLN A 11 -2.26 -1.62 -8.30
C GLN A 11 -1.54 -2.44 -7.25
N ILE A 12 -1.40 -3.74 -7.50
CA ILE A 12 -0.56 -4.60 -6.68
C ILE A 12 0.88 -4.48 -7.19
N VAL A 13 1.78 -4.02 -6.33
CA VAL A 13 3.19 -3.80 -6.68
C VAL A 13 4.11 -4.61 -5.77
N SER A 14 5.23 -5.08 -6.33
CA SER A 14 6.28 -5.76 -5.57
C SER A 14 6.99 -4.78 -4.65
N MET A 15 7.24 -5.18 -3.41
CA MET A 15 7.95 -4.38 -2.41
C MET A 15 9.47 -4.59 -2.44
N LYS A 16 9.96 -5.57 -3.21
CA LYS A 16 11.38 -5.90 -3.26
C LYS A 16 12.24 -4.69 -3.67
N GLY A 17 13.18 -4.31 -2.80
CA GLY A 17 14.11 -3.20 -2.99
C GLY A 17 13.52 -1.82 -2.68
N LYS A 18 12.26 -1.75 -2.22
CA LYS A 18 11.64 -0.48 -1.85
C LYS A 18 12.01 -0.09 -0.43
N ARG A 19 12.20 1.21 -0.21
CA ARG A 19 12.64 1.79 1.06
C ARG A 19 11.63 2.78 1.59
N PHE A 20 11.34 2.71 2.88
CA PHE A 20 10.42 3.63 3.56
C PHE A 20 11.06 4.18 4.82
N LYS A 21 10.77 5.44 5.14
CA LYS A 21 11.34 6.10 6.31
C LYS A 21 10.69 5.55 7.58
N CYS A 22 11.52 5.01 8.46
CA CYS A 22 11.11 4.46 9.76
C CYS A 22 11.81 5.24 10.89
N PRO A 23 11.28 5.27 12.12
CA PRO A 23 11.99 5.86 13.26
C PRO A 23 13.38 5.23 13.40
N GLY A 24 14.43 6.05 13.32
CA GLY A 24 15.82 5.59 13.40
C GLY A 24 16.49 5.21 12.08
N GLY A 25 15.83 5.37 10.93
CA GLY A 25 16.46 5.16 9.62
C GLY A 25 15.47 4.86 8.50
N TYR A 26 15.66 3.73 7.83
CA TYR A 26 14.78 3.25 6.78
C TYR A 26 14.52 1.75 6.92
N CYS A 27 13.36 1.33 6.47
CA CYS A 27 13.00 -0.07 6.28
C CYS A 27 13.15 -0.39 4.78
N GLU A 28 13.99 -1.35 4.43
CA GLU A 28 14.07 -1.91 3.08
C GLU A 28 13.40 -3.28 3.04
N PHE A 29 12.53 -3.48 2.06
CA PHE A 29 11.80 -4.73 1.91
C PHE A 29 12.51 -5.66 0.92
N ASP A 30 12.80 -6.89 1.33
CA ASP A 30 13.40 -7.93 0.48
C ASP A 30 12.34 -8.72 -0.32
N ARG A 31 11.07 -8.65 0.10
CA ARG A 31 9.92 -9.36 -0.49
C ARG A 31 8.59 -8.70 -0.13
N GLY A 32 7.51 -9.26 -0.68
CA GLY A 32 6.14 -8.88 -0.37
C GLY A 32 5.51 -8.00 -1.43
N PHE A 33 4.22 -7.71 -1.23
CA PHE A 33 3.40 -6.93 -2.14
C PHE A 33 2.56 -5.94 -1.34
N ALA A 34 2.25 -4.79 -1.94
CA ALA A 34 1.37 -3.79 -1.37
C ALA A 34 0.48 -3.18 -2.45
N PHE A 35 -0.53 -2.42 -2.01
CA PHE A 35 -1.31 -1.57 -2.91
C PHE A 35 -0.61 -0.24 -3.18
N PHE A 36 -0.70 0.21 -4.42
CA PHE A 36 -0.20 1.49 -4.89
C PHE A 36 -1.25 2.18 -5.77
N VAL A 37 -1.39 3.49 -5.62
CA VAL A 37 -2.23 4.31 -6.49
C VAL A 37 -1.33 5.30 -7.23
N PRO A 38 -1.26 5.24 -8.57
CA PRO A 38 -0.46 6.18 -9.36
C PRO A 38 -0.80 7.64 -9.05
N GLY A 39 0.23 8.43 -8.73
CA GLY A 39 0.10 9.83 -8.34
C GLY A 39 -0.26 10.08 -6.87
N LEU A 40 -0.65 9.05 -6.10
CA LEU A 40 -0.92 9.18 -4.67
C LEU A 40 0.11 8.48 -3.78
N GLY A 41 0.56 7.27 -4.13
CA GLY A 41 1.55 6.51 -3.34
C GLY A 41 1.06 5.14 -2.89
N TYR A 42 1.73 4.58 -1.89
CA TYR A 42 1.44 3.27 -1.32
C TYR A 42 0.37 3.39 -0.24
N LEU A 43 -0.60 2.49 -0.27
CA LEU A 43 -1.67 2.43 0.73
C LEU A 43 -1.09 2.04 2.09
N ALA A 44 -1.40 2.82 3.12
CA ALA A 44 -1.12 2.53 4.53
C ALA A 44 -2.33 2.96 5.38
N PHE A 45 -2.37 2.53 6.63
CA PHE A 45 -3.42 2.94 7.57
C PHE A 45 -2.90 4.01 8.53
N THR A 46 -3.79 4.85 9.03
CA THR A 46 -3.43 5.97 9.92
C THR A 46 -2.75 5.54 11.22
N ASP A 47 -3.00 4.31 11.68
CA ASP A 47 -2.37 3.68 12.84
C ASP A 47 -1.01 3.01 12.54
N SER A 48 -0.67 2.85 11.26
CA SER A 48 0.59 2.26 10.77
C SER A 48 1.11 3.03 9.55
N LYS A 49 1.52 4.28 9.78
CA LYS A 49 1.84 5.26 8.72
C LYS A 49 3.26 5.20 8.16
N GLU A 50 4.13 4.39 8.75
CA GLU A 50 5.54 4.32 8.39
C GLU A 50 5.81 3.30 7.27
N ILE A 51 4.94 2.30 7.14
CA ILE A 51 5.09 1.19 6.19
C ILE A 51 3.80 0.92 5.43
N PRO A 52 3.88 0.46 4.17
CA PRO A 52 2.69 0.12 3.40
C PRO A 52 1.90 -1.03 4.03
N TYR A 53 0.60 -1.07 3.76
CA TYR A 53 -0.23 -2.22 4.09
C TYR A 53 0.22 -3.44 3.28
N MET A 54 0.73 -4.43 4.00
CA MET A 54 1.24 -5.69 3.47
C MET A 54 0.58 -6.85 4.24
N PRO A 55 -0.58 -7.35 3.79
CA PRO A 55 -1.31 -8.40 4.51
C PRO A 55 -0.53 -9.71 4.57
N GLN A 56 -0.71 -10.44 5.68
CA GLN A 56 -0.31 -11.83 5.77
C GLN A 56 -1.10 -12.63 4.73
N GLY A 57 -0.41 -13.28 3.79
CA GLY A 57 -0.99 -13.84 2.56
C GLY A 57 -0.48 -13.18 1.27
N GLY A 58 0.17 -12.01 1.37
CA GLY A 58 0.91 -11.40 0.27
C GLY A 58 0.02 -11.08 -0.93
N ARG A 59 0.46 -11.49 -2.13
CA ARG A 59 -0.22 -11.16 -3.39
C ARG A 59 -1.64 -11.72 -3.46
N GLU A 60 -1.85 -12.96 -3.04
CA GLU A 60 -3.17 -13.62 -3.08
C GLU A 60 -4.20 -12.89 -2.21
N ALA A 61 -3.78 -12.43 -1.03
CA ALA A 61 -4.64 -11.63 -0.15
C ALA A 61 -5.04 -10.30 -0.79
N LEU A 62 -4.11 -9.64 -1.48
CA LEU A 62 -4.39 -8.39 -2.20
C LEU A 62 -5.30 -8.61 -3.41
N GLU A 63 -5.08 -9.70 -4.17
CA GLU A 63 -5.94 -10.06 -5.30
C GLU A 63 -7.37 -10.36 -4.83
N SER A 64 -7.53 -11.10 -3.72
CA SER A 64 -8.84 -11.36 -3.12
C SER A 64 -9.57 -10.09 -2.68
N ILE A 65 -8.86 -9.08 -2.16
CA ILE A 65 -9.43 -7.77 -1.84
C ILE A 65 -9.94 -7.08 -3.12
N LEU A 66 -9.18 -7.11 -4.21
CA LEU A 66 -9.63 -6.53 -5.49
C LEU A 66 -10.83 -7.28 -6.08
N GLU A 67 -10.84 -8.61 -6.00
CA GLU A 67 -11.96 -9.43 -6.44
C GLU A 67 -13.25 -9.15 -5.63
N ALA A 68 -13.10 -8.79 -4.36
CA ALA A 68 -14.21 -8.36 -3.50
C ALA A 68 -14.68 -6.92 -3.76
N GLY A 69 -14.02 -6.18 -4.67
CA GLY A 69 -14.39 -4.82 -5.05
C GLY A 69 -13.49 -3.71 -4.47
N GLY A 70 -12.40 -4.07 -3.79
CA GLY A 70 -11.41 -3.16 -3.22
C GLY A 70 -11.67 -2.79 -1.74
N MET A 71 -11.29 -1.58 -1.35
CA MET A 71 -11.50 -1.09 0.02
C MET A 71 -12.95 -0.66 0.23
N LEU A 72 -13.47 -0.82 1.46
CA LEU A 72 -14.81 -0.34 1.83
C LEU A 72 -14.90 1.19 1.82
N ASP A 73 -13.89 1.84 2.39
CA ASP A 73 -13.75 3.29 2.44
C ASP A 73 -12.26 3.67 2.54
N TYR A 74 -11.99 4.98 2.50
CA TYR A 74 -10.65 5.54 2.60
C TYR A 74 -10.50 6.52 3.77
N GLU A 75 -11.39 6.49 4.77
CA GLU A 75 -11.39 7.45 5.88
C GLU A 75 -10.15 7.30 6.78
N THR A 76 -9.68 6.06 6.94
CA THR A 76 -8.50 5.70 7.75
C THR A 76 -7.29 5.32 6.91
N ILE A 77 -7.36 5.55 5.59
CA ILE A 77 -6.29 5.23 4.65
C ILE A 77 -5.50 6.48 4.33
N ILE A 78 -4.18 6.34 4.32
CA ILE A 78 -3.26 7.35 3.84
C ILE A 78 -2.39 6.78 2.72
N PHE A 79 -1.79 7.66 1.94
CA PHE A 79 -0.83 7.27 0.90
C PHE A 79 0.57 7.76 1.27
N ILE A 80 1.51 6.84 1.36
CA ILE A 80 2.89 7.11 1.74
C ILE A 80 3.83 6.90 0.55
N GLN A 81 4.95 7.61 0.55
CA GLN A 81 5.93 7.56 -0.54
C GLN A 81 7.11 6.66 -0.16
N GLU A 82 7.63 5.94 -1.15
CA GLU A 82 8.96 5.35 -1.01
C GLU A 82 10.00 6.48 -0.90
N MET A 83 11.10 6.20 -0.21
CA MET A 83 12.25 7.09 -0.22
C MET A 83 12.84 7.07 -1.63
N ASN A 84 12.98 8.25 -2.24
CA ASN A 84 13.72 8.37 -3.49
C ASN A 84 15.12 7.78 -3.31
N PRO A 85 15.61 6.98 -4.27
CA PRO A 85 17.00 6.53 -4.28
C PRO A 85 17.99 7.71 -4.30
#